data_AF-A0A3S1CEX8-F1
#
_entry.id   AF-A0A3S1CEX8-F1
#
_cell.length_a   1.000
_cell.length_b   1.000
_cell.length_c   1.000
_cell.angle_alpha   90.00
_cell.angle_beta   90.00
_cell.angle_gamma   90.00
#
_symmetry.space_group_name_H-M   'P 1'
#
loop_
_entity.id
_entity.type
_entity.pdbx_description
1 polymer ?
#
loop_
_entity_poly.entity_id
_entity_poly.type
_entity_poly.pdbx_seq_one_letter_code
_entity_poly.pdbx_strand_id
1 'polypeptide(L)'
;MNSLTKKEHKELGFKVGLTWRSFEKFRQEGAKALESIKDGIVGILHTKTGQYRILEERDFQKLYGLARDVDRLQGGLRIVVSAARALKKDPDNPDTMDVLLQSITFLGSLPELPTREKFEPLLVETTELDEDDEVILNSKELEKLIKSESLTQEKH
;
A
#
# COMPACT_ATOMS: atom_id res chain seq x y z
N MET A 1 36.31 -19.69 5.01
CA MET A 1 35.45 -19.47 3.83
C MET A 1 34.04 -19.16 4.30
N ASN A 2 33.68 -17.89 4.09
CA ASN A 2 32.36 -17.25 4.03
C ASN A 2 31.23 -17.64 4.99
N SER A 3 31.13 -16.79 6.01
CA SER A 3 29.90 -16.38 6.72
C SER A 3 28.74 -16.10 5.75
N LEU A 4 27.77 -17.01 5.69
CA LEU A 4 26.51 -16.81 4.97
C LEU A 4 25.41 -16.39 5.97
N THR A 5 25.22 -15.07 6.02
CA THR A 5 23.93 -14.39 6.14
C THR A 5 22.98 -14.86 7.22
N LYS A 6 23.27 -14.44 8.45
CA LYS A 6 22.24 -14.18 9.47
C LYS A 6 21.50 -12.90 9.04
N LYS A 7 20.61 -12.98 8.04
CA LYS A 7 19.65 -11.89 7.78
C LYS A 7 18.76 -11.86 9.02
N GLU A 8 18.93 -10.82 9.83
CA GLU A 8 18.02 -10.52 10.93
C GLU A 8 16.60 -10.47 10.36
N HIS A 9 15.78 -11.47 10.68
CA HIS A 9 14.33 -11.34 10.57
C HIS A 9 13.92 -10.28 11.59
N LYS A 10 14.13 -9.01 11.25
CA LYS A 10 13.58 -7.88 11.98
C LYS A 10 12.07 -8.04 11.85
N GLU A 11 11.42 -8.51 12.91
CA GLU A 11 9.97 -8.60 12.98
C GLU A 11 9.39 -7.31 12.39
N LEU A 12 8.43 -7.45 11.48
CA LEU A 12 7.58 -6.36 11.01
C LEU A 12 6.66 -5.94 12.16
N GLY A 13 7.25 -5.51 13.27
CA GLY A 13 6.59 -5.07 14.48
C GLY A 13 6.01 -3.68 14.24
N PHE A 14 4.98 -3.61 13.40
CA PHE A 14 4.24 -2.39 13.16
C PHE A 14 3.63 -1.92 14.48
N LYS A 15 3.89 -0.67 14.84
CA LYS A 15 3.38 -0.04 16.05
C LYS A 15 2.35 0.99 15.69
N VAL A 16 1.27 1.05 16.46
CA VAL A 16 0.29 2.13 16.33
C VAL A 16 0.96 3.43 16.76
N GLY A 17 0.94 4.42 15.87
CA GLY A 17 1.44 5.76 16.10
C GLY A 17 0.33 6.74 16.42
N LEU A 18 0.50 7.97 15.94
CA LEU A 18 -0.48 9.03 16.10
C LEU A 18 -1.85 8.65 15.54
N THR A 19 -2.90 9.06 16.25
CA THR A 19 -4.28 8.85 15.83
C THR A 19 -5.01 10.19 15.75
N TRP A 20 -5.39 10.58 14.55
CA TRP A 20 -6.20 11.76 14.29
C TRP A 20 -7.68 11.36 14.23
N ARG A 21 -8.49 12.03 15.06
CA ARG A 21 -9.94 11.77 15.13
C ARG A 21 -10.76 12.49 14.05
N SER A 22 -10.13 13.38 13.29
CA SER A 22 -10.75 14.08 12.16
C SER A 22 -9.66 14.57 11.19
N PHE A 23 -10.07 14.81 9.93
CA PHE A 23 -9.20 15.44 8.93
C PHE A 23 -8.71 16.82 9.38
N GLU A 24 -9.57 17.61 10.03
CA GLU A 24 -9.19 18.95 10.49
C GLU A 24 -8.08 18.92 11.55
N LYS A 25 -8.09 17.93 12.46
CA LYS A 25 -6.98 17.74 13.41
C LYS A 25 -5.68 17.37 12.71
N PHE A 26 -5.76 16.48 11.73
CA PHE A 26 -4.59 16.11 10.92
C PHE A 26 -4.01 17.32 10.17
N ARG A 27 -4.88 18.14 9.56
CA ARG A 27 -4.51 19.36 8.84
C ARG A 27 -3.83 20.39 9.74
N GLN A 28 -4.33 20.56 10.97
CA GLN A 28 -3.78 21.51 11.94
C GLN A 28 -2.36 21.15 12.41
N GLU A 29 -2.06 19.86 12.58
CA GLU A 29 -0.72 19.41 12.98
C GLU A 29 0.28 19.46 11.81
N GLY A 30 -0.20 19.33 10.58
CA GLY A 30 0.57 19.51 9.35
C GLY A 30 1.69 18.47 9.16
N ALA A 31 2.65 18.79 8.28
CA ALA A 31 3.69 17.86 7.87
C ALA A 31 4.58 17.36 9.03
N LYS A 32 4.73 18.15 10.11
CA LYS A 32 5.52 17.76 11.29
C LYS A 32 4.97 16.52 11.99
N ALA A 33 3.66 16.30 11.92
CA ALA A 33 3.03 15.11 12.51
C ALA A 33 3.49 13.83 11.82
N LEU A 34 3.77 13.92 10.51
CA LEU A 34 4.23 12.80 9.68
C LEU A 34 5.70 12.43 9.93
N GLU A 35 6.52 13.32 10.51
CA GLU A 35 7.91 13.01 10.83
C GLU A 35 8.04 11.82 11.80
N SER A 36 7.02 11.63 12.64
CA SER A 36 6.90 10.51 13.59
C SER A 36 6.46 9.19 12.95
N ILE A 37 5.99 9.21 11.70
CA ILE A 37 5.49 8.03 10.97
C ILE A 37 6.63 7.45 10.13
N LYS A 38 7.54 6.74 10.79
CA LYS A 38 8.71 6.06 10.19
C LYS A 38 9.02 4.77 10.94
N ASP A 39 9.87 3.93 10.37
CA ASP A 39 10.42 2.73 11.02
C ASP A 39 9.35 1.80 11.62
N GLY A 40 8.28 1.54 10.86
CA GLY A 40 7.19 0.65 11.24
C GLY A 40 6.11 1.30 12.09
N ILE A 41 6.09 2.63 12.23
CA ILE A 41 5.01 3.34 12.89
C ILE A 41 3.85 3.57 11.92
N VAL A 42 2.62 3.26 12.36
CA VAL A 42 1.39 3.39 11.57
C VAL A 42 0.50 4.48 12.17
N GLY A 43 0.31 5.56 11.42
CA GLY A 43 -0.65 6.60 11.75
C GLY A 43 -2.08 6.18 11.41
N ILE A 44 -3.06 6.66 12.18
CA ILE A 44 -4.48 6.38 11.95
C ILE A 44 -5.24 7.69 11.78
N LEU A 45 -5.86 7.88 10.61
CA LEU A 45 -6.75 9.01 10.34
C LEU A 45 -8.20 8.54 10.29
N HIS A 46 -9.04 9.09 11.17
CA HIS A 46 -10.49 8.90 11.13
C HIS A 46 -11.15 10.03 10.34
N THR A 47 -12.05 9.66 9.43
CA THR A 47 -12.90 10.59 8.68
C THR A 47 -14.36 10.17 8.84
N LYS A 48 -15.28 10.96 8.27
CA LYS A 48 -16.70 10.57 8.18
C LYS A 48 -16.93 9.35 7.28
N THR A 49 -16.03 9.12 6.33
CA THR A 49 -16.11 8.04 5.32
C THR A 49 -15.42 6.75 5.75
N GLY A 50 -14.57 6.79 6.78
CA GLY A 50 -13.90 5.59 7.27
C GLY A 50 -12.62 5.88 8.04
N GLN A 51 -11.73 4.89 8.03
CA GLN A 51 -10.41 4.99 8.64
C GLN A 51 -9.32 4.76 7.60
N TYR A 52 -8.32 5.62 7.62
CA TYR A 52 -7.13 5.51 6.78
C TYR A 52 -5.92 5.18 7.64
N ARG A 53 -4.99 4.41 7.07
CA ARG A 53 -3.69 4.10 7.68
C ARG A 53 -2.62 4.85 6.90
N ILE A 54 -1.77 5.55 7.63
CA ILE A 54 -0.68 6.34 7.06
C ILE A 54 0.62 5.66 7.46
N LEU A 55 1.48 5.41 6.46
CA LEU A 55 2.70 4.63 6.56
C LEU A 55 3.81 5.38 5.83
N GLU A 56 5.06 5.18 6.22
CA GLU A 56 6.18 5.56 5.35
C GLU A 56 6.19 4.65 4.10
N GLU A 57 6.49 5.22 2.93
CA GLU A 57 6.53 4.49 1.66
C GLU A 57 7.39 3.23 1.74
N ARG A 58 8.55 3.33 2.40
CA ARG A 58 9.46 2.19 2.59
C ARG A 58 8.79 1.03 3.31
N ASP A 59 7.96 1.30 4.31
CA ASP A 59 7.29 0.26 5.08
C ASP A 59 6.08 -0.31 4.35
N PHE A 60 5.35 0.53 3.60
CA PHE A 60 4.32 0.07 2.68
C PHE A 60 4.91 -0.92 1.65
N GLN A 61 6.06 -0.62 1.07
CA GLN A 61 6.69 -1.45 0.04
C GLN A 61 7.20 -2.78 0.58
N LYS A 62 7.70 -2.81 1.83
CA LYS A 62 8.00 -4.07 2.51
C LYS A 62 6.75 -4.94 2.69
N LEU A 63 5.64 -4.35 3.15
CA LEU A 63 4.37 -5.05 3.32
C LEU A 63 3.83 -5.57 1.98
N TYR A 64 3.86 -4.73 0.96
CA TYR A 64 3.41 -5.08 -0.37
C TYR A 64 4.26 -6.20 -0.99
N GLY A 65 5.59 -6.11 -0.85
CA GLY A 65 6.52 -7.16 -1.26
C GLY A 65 6.23 -8.50 -0.58
N LEU A 66 6.02 -8.48 0.74
CA LEU A 66 5.68 -9.68 1.49
C LEU A 66 4.34 -10.29 1.04
N ALA A 67 3.31 -9.47 0.85
CA ALA A 67 2.02 -9.93 0.36
C ALA A 67 2.16 -10.60 -1.01
N ARG A 68 2.95 -9.99 -1.90
CA ARG A 68 3.23 -10.52 -3.24
C ARG A 68 4.00 -11.84 -3.20
N ASP A 69 4.95 -11.99 -2.27
CA ASP A 69 5.67 -13.25 -2.05
C ASP A 69 4.74 -14.35 -1.53
N VAL A 70 3.82 -14.02 -0.61
CA VAL A 70 2.79 -14.96 -0.13
C VAL A 70 1.89 -15.42 -1.28
N ASP A 71 1.41 -14.51 -2.12
CA ASP A 71 0.58 -14.86 -3.30
C ASP A 71 1.32 -15.79 -4.27
N ARG A 72 2.61 -15.53 -4.52
CA ARG A 72 3.46 -16.38 -5.37
C ARG A 72 3.63 -17.78 -4.77
N LEU A 73 3.88 -17.86 -3.47
CA LEU A 73 4.03 -19.12 -2.75
C LEU A 73 2.72 -19.92 -2.76
N GLN A 74 1.58 -19.28 -2.56
CA GLN A 74 0.27 -19.92 -2.70
C GLN A 74 0.05 -20.45 -4.13
N GLY A 75 0.43 -19.67 -5.15
CA GLY A 75 0.37 -20.09 -6.55
C GLY A 75 1.22 -21.32 -6.83
N GLY A 76 2.48 -21.31 -6.41
CA GLY A 76 3.38 -22.45 -6.58
C GLY A 76 2.91 -23.71 -5.84
N LEU A 77 2.40 -23.58 -4.61
CA LEU A 77 1.83 -24.70 -3.86
C LEU A 77 0.62 -25.32 -4.57
N ARG A 78 -0.24 -24.52 -5.22
CA ARG A 78 -1.36 -25.06 -6.02
C ARG A 78 -0.88 -25.93 -7.18
N ILE A 79 0.22 -25.57 -7.82
CA ILE A 79 0.83 -26.36 -8.90
C ILE A 79 1.34 -27.69 -8.33
N VAL A 80 2.08 -27.67 -7.23
CA VAL A 80 2.58 -28.87 -6.54
C VAL A 80 1.43 -29.81 -6.16
N VAL A 81 0.36 -29.27 -5.57
CA VAL A 81 -0.84 -30.06 -5.22
C VAL A 81 -1.49 -30.68 -6.46
N SER A 82 -1.52 -29.97 -7.58
CA SER A 82 -2.11 -30.47 -8.83
C SER A 82 -1.27 -31.60 -9.44
N ALA A 83 0.05 -31.44 -9.47
CA ALA A 83 0.97 -32.48 -9.93
C ALA A 83 0.90 -33.73 -9.04
N ALA A 84 0.87 -33.56 -7.71
CA ALA A 84 0.72 -34.68 -6.77
C ALA A 84 -0.62 -35.44 -6.95
N ARG A 85 -1.71 -34.71 -7.24
CA ARG A 85 -3.00 -35.33 -7.56
C ARG A 85 -2.97 -36.09 -8.89
N ALA A 86 -2.26 -35.59 -9.89
CA ALA A 86 -2.07 -36.29 -11.15
C ALA A 86 -1.29 -37.59 -10.93
N LEU A 87 -0.19 -37.54 -10.17
CA LEU A 87 0.62 -38.72 -9.84
C LEU A 87 -0.18 -39.77 -9.06
N LYS A 88 -1.05 -39.33 -8.14
CA LYS A 88 -1.95 -40.24 -7.43
C LYS A 88 -2.92 -40.98 -8.37
N LYS A 89 -3.35 -40.33 -9.47
CA LYS A 89 -4.26 -40.92 -10.44
C LYS A 89 -3.55 -41.87 -11.42
N ASP A 90 -2.30 -41.56 -11.74
CA ASP A 90 -1.48 -42.31 -12.69
C ASP A 90 -0.04 -42.47 -12.15
N PRO A 91 0.19 -43.42 -11.22
CA PRO A 91 1.46 -43.53 -10.48
C PRO A 91 2.64 -43.99 -11.33
N ASP A 92 2.38 -44.73 -12.40
CA ASP A 92 3.41 -45.34 -13.25
C ASP A 92 3.87 -44.42 -14.39
N ASN A 93 3.28 -43.22 -14.49
CA ASN A 93 3.58 -42.26 -15.52
C ASN A 93 4.80 -41.39 -15.15
N PRO A 94 5.95 -41.60 -15.80
CA PRO A 94 7.19 -40.89 -15.46
C PRO A 94 7.08 -39.38 -15.69
N ASP A 95 6.32 -38.93 -16.70
CA ASP A 95 6.14 -37.52 -17.01
C ASP A 95 5.43 -36.80 -15.85
N THR A 96 4.53 -37.49 -15.16
CA THR A 96 3.79 -36.91 -14.03
C THR A 96 4.67 -36.76 -12.78
N MET A 97 5.63 -37.67 -12.59
CA MET A 97 6.66 -37.55 -11.56
C MET A 97 7.63 -36.39 -11.87
N ASP A 98 8.06 -36.27 -13.12
CA ASP A 98 8.97 -35.19 -13.55
C ASP A 98 8.33 -33.81 -13.38
N VAL A 99 7.05 -33.67 -13.70
CA VAL A 99 6.30 -32.41 -13.47
C VAL A 99 6.24 -32.06 -11.98
N LEU A 100 6.06 -33.05 -11.09
CA LEU A 100 6.07 -32.80 -9.64
C LEU A 100 7.45 -32.33 -9.17
N LEU A 101 8.52 -32.99 -9.61
CA LEU A 101 9.90 -32.61 -9.28
C LEU A 101 10.26 -31.21 -9.79
N GLN A 102 9.88 -30.89 -11.02
CA GLN A 102 10.06 -29.55 -11.59
C GLN A 102 9.29 -28.49 -10.81
N SER A 103 8.04 -28.79 -10.42
CA SER A 103 7.20 -27.86 -9.65
C SER A 103 7.80 -27.52 -8.28
N ILE A 104 8.34 -28.54 -7.59
CA ILE A 104 9.01 -28.35 -6.29
C ILE A 104 10.31 -27.56 -6.46
N THR A 105 11.10 -27.90 -7.48
CA THR A 105 12.36 -27.20 -7.78
C THR A 105 12.09 -25.72 -8.06
N PHE A 106 11.10 -25.43 -8.90
CA PHE A 106 10.69 -24.06 -9.22
C PHE A 106 10.29 -23.27 -7.99
N LEU A 107 9.49 -23.87 -7.08
CA LEU A 107 9.08 -23.24 -5.82
C LEU A 107 10.27 -22.95 -4.90
N GLY A 108 11.22 -23.88 -4.80
CA GLY A 108 12.44 -23.71 -4.00
C GLY A 108 13.43 -22.70 -4.59
N SER A 109 13.35 -22.43 -5.90
CA SER A 109 14.20 -21.47 -6.61
C SER A 109 13.57 -20.10 -6.84
N LEU A 110 12.39 -19.83 -6.28
CA LEU A 110 11.75 -18.52 -6.46
C LEU A 110 12.66 -17.43 -5.88
N PRO A 111 13.10 -16.44 -6.69
CA PRO A 111 13.86 -15.33 -6.16
C PRO A 111 12.99 -14.52 -5.20
N GLU A 112 13.60 -14.03 -4.11
CA GLU A 112 13.02 -12.94 -3.31
C GLU A 112 12.63 -11.81 -4.27
N LEU A 113 11.41 -11.28 -4.14
CA LEU A 113 11.05 -10.13 -4.96
C LEU A 113 12.01 -8.99 -4.67
N PRO A 114 12.51 -8.28 -5.70
CA PRO A 114 13.33 -7.10 -5.48
C PRO A 114 12.49 -6.10 -4.68
N THR A 115 12.85 -5.89 -3.42
CA THR A 115 12.32 -4.78 -2.64
C THR A 115 12.93 -3.53 -3.28
N ARG A 116 12.14 -2.71 -3.96
CA ARG A 116 12.65 -1.43 -4.46
C ARG A 116 13.12 -0.62 -3.26
N GLU A 117 14.40 -0.25 -3.24
CA GLU A 117 14.97 0.57 -2.16
C GLU A 117 14.85 2.07 -2.44
N LYS A 118 14.65 2.45 -3.70
CA LYS A 118 14.53 3.83 -4.16
C LYS A 118 13.24 3.99 -4.95
N PHE A 119 12.48 5.00 -4.56
CA PHE A 119 11.26 5.42 -5.22
C PHE A 119 11.47 6.84 -5.70
N GLU A 120 11.00 7.12 -6.91
CA GLU A 120 10.89 8.51 -7.34
C GLU A 120 9.91 9.21 -6.40
N PRO A 121 10.24 10.39 -5.88
CA PRO A 121 9.29 11.18 -5.12
C PRO A 121 8.01 11.32 -5.94
N LEU A 122 6.87 11.10 -5.31
CA LEU A 122 5.61 11.48 -5.93
C LEU A 122 5.68 13.00 -6.15
N LEU A 123 5.80 13.39 -7.42
CA LEU A 123 5.57 14.77 -7.79
C LEU A 123 4.11 15.02 -7.41
N VAL A 124 3.88 16.08 -6.64
CA VAL A 124 2.53 16.60 -6.47
C VAL A 124 2.01 16.77 -7.88
N GLU A 125 0.95 16.05 -8.25
CA GLU A 125 0.19 16.40 -9.44
C GLU A 125 -0.21 17.84 -9.18
N THR A 126 0.51 18.77 -9.82
CA THR A 126 0.01 20.11 -10.01
C THR A 126 -1.23 19.87 -10.85
N THR A 127 -2.36 19.67 -10.19
CA THR A 127 -3.60 20.21 -10.72
C THR A 127 -3.22 21.65 -10.97
N GLU A 128 -3.04 21.98 -12.25
CA GLU A 128 -3.09 23.36 -12.69
C GLU A 128 -4.38 23.86 -12.03
N LEU A 129 -4.24 24.57 -10.92
CA LEU A 129 -5.32 25.36 -10.39
C LEU A 129 -5.60 26.28 -11.55
N ASP A 130 -6.76 26.12 -12.21
CA ASP A 130 -7.16 27.07 -13.24
C ASP A 130 -6.91 28.47 -12.65
N GLU A 131 -6.27 29.37 -13.39
CA GLU A 131 -5.99 30.71 -12.88
C GLU A 131 -7.29 31.45 -12.48
N ASP A 132 -8.45 30.92 -12.90
CA ASP A 132 -9.81 31.34 -12.57
C ASP A 132 -10.42 30.63 -11.34
N ASP A 133 -9.75 29.65 -10.72
CA ASP A 133 -10.19 29.00 -9.48
C ASP A 133 -9.88 29.95 -8.29
N GLU A 134 -10.68 31.01 -8.17
CA GLU A 134 -10.60 31.97 -7.07
C GLU A 134 -10.80 31.28 -5.72
N VAL A 135 -9.71 31.09 -4.98
CA VAL A 135 -9.77 30.61 -3.60
C VAL A 135 -10.23 31.77 -2.71
N ILE A 136 -11.52 31.81 -2.36
CA ILE A 136 -12.07 32.83 -1.46
C ILE A 136 -11.60 32.54 -0.03
N LEU A 137 -10.51 33.19 0.36
CA LEU A 137 -9.91 33.04 1.70
C LEU A 137 -10.63 33.85 2.78
N ASN A 138 -11.52 34.76 2.38
CA ASN A 138 -12.27 35.64 3.28
C ASN A 138 -13.73 35.17 3.45
N SER A 139 -14.05 34.68 4.66
CA SER A 139 -15.40 34.18 4.99
C SER A 139 -16.53 35.19 4.70
N LYS A 140 -16.29 36.50 4.83
CA LYS A 140 -17.32 37.53 4.58
C LYS A 140 -17.59 37.76 3.10
N GLU A 141 -16.63 37.41 2.25
CA GLU A 141 -16.71 37.55 0.79
C GLU A 141 -17.46 36.35 0.20
N LEU A 142 -17.21 35.16 0.75
CA LEU A 142 -17.97 33.94 0.45
C LEU A 142 -19.47 34.12 0.73
N GLU A 143 -19.83 34.68 1.89
CA GLU A 143 -21.22 34.92 2.27
C GLU A 143 -21.95 35.90 1.35
N LYS A 144 -21.23 36.89 0.78
CA LYS A 144 -21.80 37.84 -0.17
C LYS A 144 -22.08 37.18 -1.52
N LEU A 145 -21.17 36.34 -2.00
CA LEU A 145 -21.30 35.63 -3.28
C LEU A 145 -22.46 34.62 -3.24
N ILE A 146 -22.58 33.86 -2.15
CA ILE A 146 -23.71 32.93 -1.93
C ILE A 146 -25.04 33.69 -1.93
N LYS A 147 -25.09 34.88 -1.33
CA LYS A 147 -26.28 35.75 -1.35
C LYS A 147 -26.60 36.29 -2.75
N SER A 148 -25.61 36.66 -3.54
CA SER A 148 -25.86 37.17 -4.90
C SER A 148 -26.32 36.08 -5.87
N GLU A 149 -25.79 34.86 -5.76
CA GLU A 149 -26.25 33.73 -6.59
C GLU A 149 -27.69 33.31 -6.24
N SER A 150 -28.02 33.24 -4.95
CA SER A 150 -29.39 32.90 -4.51
C SER A 150 -30.44 33.91 -4.99
N LEU A 151 -30.09 35.20 -5.09
CA LEU A 151 -30.96 36.25 -5.66
C LEU A 151 -31.12 36.16 -7.19
N THR A 152 -30.19 35.50 -7.88
CA THR A 152 -30.20 35.38 -9.34
C THR A 152 -31.04 34.18 -9.79
N GLN A 153 -31.17 33.14 -8.96
CA GLN A 153 -32.01 31.98 -9.23
C GLN A 153 -33.52 32.21 -9.00
N GLU A 154 -33.93 33.25 -8.25
CA GLU A 154 -35.35 33.58 -8.04
C GLU A 154 -36.00 34.38 -9.19
N LYS A 155 -35.26 34.70 -10.26
CA LYS A 155 -35.75 35.48 -11.41
C LYS A 155 -35.99 34.66 -12.69
N HIS A 156 -36.03 33.33 -12.60
CA HIS A 156 -36.47 32.46 -13.70
C HIS A 156 -37.71 31.65 -13.36
#